data_AF-A0A8S3IEP4-F1
#
_entry.id   AF-A0A8S3IEP4-F1
#
_cell.length_a   1.000
_cell.length_b   1.000
_cell.length_c   1.000
_cell.angle_alpha   90.00
_cell.angle_beta   90.00
_cell.angle_gamma   90.00
#
_symmetry.space_group_name_H-M   'P 1'
#
loop_
_entity.id
_entity.type
_entity.pdbx_description
1 polymer ?
#
loop_
_entity_poly.entity_id
_entity_poly.type
_entity_poly.pdbx_seq_one_letter_code
_entity_poly.pdbx_strand_id
1 'polypeptide(L)'
;NIAGTLVLDTFDSDLLYTLIDGLLHWSTCYSGEAIDSLQSSLLSAQRLAIEILTKLSVHEMNMDFILATPPFYRIVSLFHVLTDWLIVDDINGGISNWHPPSLTSSTHYYTNVSRPQSHIQREFAIVLLNALVRCDSLASSVIAHIPYAISLLLNFLEDYEMKTNELMVRYGPDYVIRLTTQPSNIQHAEQILFTTGDMLKRAATCLLSIVSYSDNIKLVKRYEDRILNLSTSHVIDSNVGRVLTDVLHYCSLHNS
;
A
#
# COMPACT_ATOMS: atom_id res chain seq x y z
N ASN A 1 -2.86 11.52 -16.36
CA ASN A 1 -4.24 12.05 -16.32
C ASN A 1 -5.28 11.11 -16.94
N ILE A 2 -5.06 10.56 -18.15
CA ILE A 2 -6.03 9.64 -18.80
C ILE A 2 -6.01 8.19 -18.27
N ALA A 3 -4.99 7.82 -17.49
CA ALA A 3 -4.72 6.43 -17.10
C ALA A 3 -5.90 5.70 -16.43
N GLY A 4 -6.73 6.40 -15.65
CA GLY A 4 -7.85 5.77 -14.93
C GLY A 4 -9.02 5.34 -15.82
N THR A 5 -9.01 5.73 -17.09
CA THR A 5 -10.05 5.36 -18.08
C THR A 5 -9.48 4.53 -19.23
N LEU A 6 -8.18 4.21 -19.19
CA LEU A 6 -7.52 3.45 -20.26
C LEU A 6 -7.73 1.95 -20.06
N VAL A 7 -8.27 1.31 -21.08
CA VAL A 7 -8.30 -0.15 -21.22
C VAL A 7 -7.29 -0.52 -22.30
N LEU A 8 -6.24 -1.24 -21.91
CA LEU A 8 -5.03 -1.41 -22.71
C LEU A 8 -5.16 -2.41 -23.85
N ASP A 9 -6.13 -3.32 -23.79
CA ASP A 9 -6.41 -4.36 -24.79
C ASP A 9 -6.79 -3.80 -26.17
N THR A 10 -7.19 -2.54 -26.24
CA THR A 10 -7.58 -1.85 -27.48
C THR A 10 -6.40 -1.28 -28.28
N PHE A 11 -5.19 -1.28 -27.72
CA PHE A 11 -4.00 -0.66 -28.33
C PHE A 11 -3.09 -1.67 -29.03
N ASP A 12 -2.28 -1.15 -29.96
CA ASP A 12 -1.24 -1.93 -30.63
C ASP A 12 -0.20 -2.48 -29.64
N SER A 13 0.26 -3.71 -29.87
CA SER A 13 1.13 -4.43 -28.94
C SER A 13 2.50 -3.76 -28.75
N ASP A 14 3.08 -3.15 -29.79
CA ASP A 14 4.39 -2.50 -29.70
C ASP A 14 4.28 -1.20 -28.88
N LEU A 15 3.19 -0.45 -29.09
CA LEU A 15 2.88 0.74 -28.30
C LEU A 15 2.65 0.40 -26.84
N LEU A 16 1.87 -0.65 -26.57
CA LEU A 16 1.56 -1.11 -25.23
C LEU A 16 2.81 -1.56 -24.47
N TYR A 17 3.65 -2.37 -25.12
CA TYR A 17 4.92 -2.80 -24.55
C TYR A 17 5.80 -1.59 -24.21
N THR A 18 5.97 -0.65 -25.14
CA THR A 18 6.80 0.55 -24.93
C THR A 18 6.28 1.40 -23.76
N LEU A 19 4.96 1.55 -23.64
CA LEU A 19 4.33 2.29 -22.55
C LEU A 19 4.58 1.61 -21.20
N ILE A 20 4.29 0.32 -21.08
CA ILE A 20 4.42 -0.39 -19.80
C ILE A 20 5.89 -0.56 -19.42
N ASP A 21 6.78 -0.90 -20.37
CA ASP A 21 8.22 -1.02 -20.14
C ASP A 21 8.80 0.29 -19.60
N GLY A 22 8.42 1.42 -20.20
CA GLY A 22 8.80 2.75 -19.73
C GLY A 22 8.27 3.07 -18.34
N LEU A 23 7.00 2.78 -18.05
CA LEU A 23 6.41 2.98 -16.72
C LEU A 23 7.10 2.13 -15.65
N LEU A 24 7.37 0.86 -15.96
CA LEU A 24 8.10 -0.05 -15.07
C LEU A 24 9.56 0.37 -14.86
N HIS A 25 10.20 0.91 -15.91
CA HIS A 25 11.55 1.46 -15.79
C HIS A 25 11.55 2.63 -14.80
N TRP A 26 10.69 3.63 -15.01
CA TRP A 26 10.65 4.82 -14.16
C TRP A 26 10.18 4.53 -12.73
N SER A 27 9.30 3.55 -12.51
CA SER A 27 8.86 3.16 -11.18
C SER A 27 9.95 2.48 -10.35
N THR A 28 10.93 1.83 -11.00
CA THR A 28 12.00 1.07 -10.35
C THR A 28 13.38 1.71 -10.45
N CYS A 29 13.49 2.86 -11.13
CA CYS A 29 14.74 3.57 -11.32
C CYS A 29 15.13 4.35 -10.06
N TYR A 30 16.35 4.14 -9.57
CA TYR A 30 16.92 4.86 -8.43
C TYR A 30 17.87 6.00 -8.84
N SER A 31 17.83 6.44 -10.10
CA SER A 31 18.64 7.59 -10.54
C SER A 31 18.15 8.89 -9.91
N GLY A 32 19.03 9.88 -9.79
CA GLY A 32 18.65 11.23 -9.35
C GLY A 32 17.49 11.78 -10.18
N GLU A 33 17.54 11.64 -11.50
CA GLU A 33 16.47 12.07 -12.41
C GLU A 33 15.10 11.41 -12.14
N ALA A 34 15.09 10.18 -11.61
CA ALA A 34 13.87 9.46 -11.31
C ALA A 34 13.27 9.85 -9.96
N ILE A 35 14.13 10.11 -8.96
CA ILE A 35 13.76 10.37 -7.56
C ILE A 35 13.58 11.87 -7.29
N ASP A 36 14.39 12.72 -7.92
CA ASP A 36 14.38 14.15 -7.70
C ASP A 36 13.09 14.77 -8.23
N SER A 37 12.67 15.87 -7.58
CA SER A 37 11.51 16.63 -8.03
C SER A 37 11.78 17.25 -9.39
N LEU A 38 10.85 17.07 -10.33
CA LEU A 38 10.94 17.72 -11.63
C LEU A 38 10.89 19.25 -11.45
N GLN A 39 11.70 20.00 -12.20
CA GLN A 39 11.87 21.45 -12.00
C GLN A 39 10.55 22.27 -12.00
N SER A 40 9.50 21.76 -12.63
CA SER A 40 8.17 22.38 -12.72
C SER A 40 7.12 21.80 -11.77
N SER A 41 7.41 20.74 -11.02
CA SER A 41 6.47 20.09 -10.11
C SER A 41 7.16 19.50 -8.88
N LEU A 42 6.52 19.53 -7.72
CA LEU A 42 7.00 18.81 -6.52
C LEU A 42 6.89 17.28 -6.62
N LEU A 43 6.81 16.72 -7.84
CA LEU A 43 6.62 15.31 -8.15
C LEU A 43 7.86 14.78 -8.88
N SER A 44 8.30 13.60 -8.49
CA SER A 44 9.38 12.87 -9.17
C SER A 44 8.83 12.01 -10.31
N ALA A 45 9.68 11.63 -11.25
CA ALA A 45 9.27 10.74 -12.34
C ALA A 45 8.83 9.37 -11.81
N GLN A 46 9.49 8.84 -10.78
CA GLN A 46 9.08 7.61 -10.11
C GLN A 46 7.67 7.72 -9.53
N ARG A 47 7.36 8.87 -8.90
CA ARG A 47 6.04 9.11 -8.33
C ARG A 47 4.95 9.13 -9.40
N LEU A 48 5.20 9.83 -10.50
CA LEU A 48 4.28 9.89 -11.63
C LEU A 48 4.07 8.52 -12.27
N ALA A 49 5.13 7.73 -12.45
CA ALA A 49 5.04 6.39 -13.01
C ALA A 49 4.17 5.47 -12.14
N ILE A 50 4.39 5.46 -10.81
CA ILE A 50 3.58 4.65 -9.89
C ILE A 50 2.14 5.16 -9.80
N GLU A 51 1.90 6.48 -9.83
CA GLU A 51 0.54 7.03 -9.91
C GLU A 51 -0.19 6.55 -11.17
N ILE A 52 0.50 6.53 -12.32
CA ILE A 52 -0.06 6.03 -13.58
C ILE A 52 -0.36 4.53 -13.48
N LEU A 53 0.57 3.72 -12.98
CA LEU A 53 0.37 2.28 -12.78
C LEU A 53 -0.81 2.00 -11.83
N THR A 54 -0.92 2.79 -10.76
CA THR A 54 -2.03 2.70 -9.79
C THR A 54 -3.38 3.04 -10.43
N LYS A 55 -3.41 3.98 -11.37
CA LYS A 55 -4.63 4.31 -12.12
C LYS A 55 -4.97 3.24 -13.16
N LEU A 56 -3.96 2.65 -13.81
CA LEU A 56 -4.15 1.54 -14.75
C LEU A 56 -4.67 0.28 -14.03
N SER A 57 -4.25 0.03 -12.79
CA SER A 57 -4.68 -1.11 -11.98
C SER A 57 -6.16 -1.08 -11.56
N VAL A 58 -6.90 -0.03 -11.91
CA VAL A 58 -8.36 0.01 -11.75
C VAL A 58 -9.04 -1.06 -12.62
N HIS A 59 -8.45 -1.41 -13.76
CA HIS A 59 -8.92 -2.49 -14.62
C HIS A 59 -8.06 -3.73 -14.44
N GLU A 60 -8.65 -4.85 -14.01
CA GLU A 60 -7.91 -6.10 -13.76
C GLU A 60 -7.17 -6.59 -15.02
N MET A 61 -7.77 -6.45 -16.20
CA MET A 61 -7.14 -6.80 -17.49
C MET A 61 -5.84 -6.03 -17.77
N ASN A 62 -5.68 -4.82 -17.23
CA ASN A 62 -4.44 -4.06 -17.42
C ASN A 62 -3.28 -4.67 -16.60
N MET A 63 -3.58 -5.38 -15.51
CA MET A 63 -2.57 -5.99 -14.66
C MET A 63 -1.86 -7.15 -15.34
N ASP A 64 -2.57 -7.90 -16.19
CA ASP A 64 -1.98 -8.98 -16.98
C ASP A 64 -0.85 -8.46 -17.86
N PHE A 65 -1.05 -7.30 -18.51
CA PHE A 65 0.01 -6.69 -19.32
C PHE A 65 1.19 -6.19 -18.49
N ILE A 66 0.93 -5.64 -17.29
CA ILE A 66 1.99 -5.21 -16.37
C ILE A 66 2.85 -6.41 -15.95
N LEU A 67 2.21 -7.51 -15.53
CA LEU A 67 2.90 -8.71 -15.06
C LEU A 67 3.57 -9.52 -16.19
N ALA A 68 3.02 -9.46 -17.40
CA ALA A 68 3.60 -10.11 -18.57
C ALA A 68 4.80 -9.35 -19.18
N THR A 69 5.04 -8.10 -18.78
CA THR A 69 6.12 -7.29 -19.35
C THR A 69 7.49 -7.71 -18.80
N PRO A 70 8.40 -8.24 -19.63
CA PRO A 70 9.75 -8.56 -19.19
C PRO A 70 10.57 -7.30 -18.88
N PRO A 71 11.64 -7.42 -18.07
CA PRO A 71 12.10 -8.62 -17.39
C PRO A 71 11.47 -8.80 -16.00
N PHE A 72 11.22 -10.04 -15.58
CA PHE A 72 10.56 -10.36 -14.31
C PHE A 72 11.23 -9.74 -13.07
N TYR A 73 12.55 -9.63 -13.06
CA TYR A 73 13.26 -9.00 -11.93
C TYR A 73 12.80 -7.55 -11.69
N ARG A 74 12.34 -6.84 -12.72
CA ARG A 74 11.84 -5.47 -12.61
C ARG A 74 10.48 -5.43 -11.93
N ILE A 75 9.63 -6.41 -12.18
CA ILE A 75 8.36 -6.58 -11.46
C ILE A 75 8.63 -6.82 -9.97
N VAL A 76 9.60 -7.67 -9.65
CA VAL A 76 10.03 -7.88 -8.26
C VAL A 76 10.58 -6.59 -7.64
N SER A 77 11.39 -5.82 -8.37
CA SER A 77 11.86 -4.50 -7.92
C SER A 77 10.71 -3.53 -7.65
N LEU A 78 9.65 -3.54 -8.46
CA LEU A 78 8.44 -2.74 -8.22
C LEU A 78 7.80 -3.13 -6.89
N PHE A 79 7.70 -4.42 -6.57
CA PHE A 79 7.13 -4.87 -5.29
C PHE A 79 7.94 -4.35 -4.09
N HIS A 80 9.27 -4.32 -4.20
CA HIS A 80 10.13 -3.73 -3.17
C HIS A 80 9.90 -2.23 -3.03
N VAL A 81 9.88 -1.47 -4.15
CA VAL A 81 9.59 -0.03 -4.11
C VAL A 81 8.24 0.27 -3.45
N LEU A 82 7.19 -0.49 -3.80
CA LEU A 82 5.87 -0.31 -3.19
C LEU A 82 5.87 -0.67 -1.70
N THR A 83 6.62 -1.69 -1.29
CA THR A 83 6.75 -2.04 0.13
C THR A 83 7.50 -0.96 0.90
N ASP A 84 8.57 -0.40 0.33
CA ASP A 84 9.32 0.72 0.92
C ASP A 84 8.44 1.97 1.06
N TRP A 85 7.54 2.21 0.10
CA TRP A 85 6.57 3.29 0.16
C TRP A 85 5.52 3.13 1.27
N LEU A 86 5.39 1.96 1.90
CA LEU A 86 4.55 1.79 3.09
C LEU A 86 5.20 2.31 4.37
N ILE A 87 6.53 2.52 4.37
CA ILE A 87 7.31 2.99 5.51
C ILE A 87 6.96 4.46 5.83
N VAL A 88 6.89 4.78 7.12
CA VAL A 88 6.68 6.15 7.61
C VAL A 88 8.00 6.69 8.18
N ASP A 89 8.50 7.79 7.61
CA ASP A 89 9.64 8.53 8.20
C ASP A 89 9.14 9.39 9.36
N ASP A 90 9.24 8.86 10.58
CA ASP A 90 8.83 9.58 11.78
C ASP A 90 9.94 10.52 12.28
N ILE A 91 10.06 11.71 11.67
CA ILE A 91 11.08 12.70 12.06
C ILE A 91 10.83 13.29 13.48
N ASN A 92 9.68 13.03 14.13
CA ASN A 92 9.37 13.57 15.46
C ASN A 92 9.05 12.50 16.53
N GLY A 93 9.92 11.50 16.67
CA GLY A 93 10.17 10.89 17.98
C GLY A 93 9.09 9.93 18.52
N GLY A 94 8.41 9.17 17.66
CA GLY A 94 7.66 7.97 18.02
C GLY A 94 8.42 6.73 17.56
N ILE A 95 9.24 6.18 18.45
CA ILE A 95 9.98 4.95 18.21
C ILE A 95 9.03 3.80 17.81
N SER A 96 9.08 3.36 16.55
CA SER A 96 9.19 1.93 16.24
C SER A 96 10.65 1.66 15.86
N ASN A 97 11.51 1.46 16.87
CA ASN A 97 12.98 1.28 16.76
C ASN A 97 13.30 -0.12 16.23
N TRP A 98 12.77 -0.44 15.06
CA TRP A 98 13.13 -1.68 14.39
C TRP A 98 13.64 -1.37 12.99
N HIS A 99 14.96 -1.24 12.89
CA HIS A 99 15.67 -1.29 11.62
C HIS A 99 16.22 -2.71 11.42
N PRO A 100 16.05 -3.34 10.25
CA PRO A 100 16.64 -4.64 9.96
C PRO A 100 18.18 -4.56 10.01
N PRO A 101 18.89 -5.57 10.54
CA PRO A 101 20.35 -5.52 10.75
C PRO A 101 21.25 -5.53 9.49
N SER A 102 20.79 -5.15 8.30
CA SER A 102 21.57 -5.33 7.06
C SER A 102 21.47 -4.22 6.01
N LEU A 103 21.01 -3.02 6.36
CA LEU A 103 20.88 -1.89 5.41
C LEU A 103 21.71 -0.64 5.81
N THR A 104 22.88 -0.84 6.42
CA THR A 104 23.72 0.25 6.97
C THR A 104 24.60 0.97 5.93
N SER A 105 24.19 1.11 4.67
CA SER A 105 25.03 1.85 3.68
C SER A 105 24.24 2.68 2.67
N SER A 106 23.01 3.08 2.99
CA SER A 106 22.13 3.65 1.95
C SER A 106 21.12 4.70 2.42
N THR A 107 20.87 4.92 3.71
CA THR A 107 19.72 5.74 4.15
C THR A 107 19.83 7.27 4.02
N HIS A 108 20.58 7.83 3.06
CA HIS A 108 20.63 9.28 2.82
C HIS A 108 19.69 9.80 1.71
N TYR A 109 18.84 8.96 1.10
CA TYR A 109 17.96 9.40 -0.01
C TYR A 109 16.54 9.83 0.40
N TYR A 110 16.11 9.58 1.65
CA TYR A 110 14.73 9.80 2.07
C TYR A 110 14.48 11.19 2.71
N THR A 111 15.49 12.06 2.79
CA THR A 111 15.41 13.29 3.61
C THR A 111 14.65 14.47 2.98
N ASN A 112 14.04 14.33 1.80
CA ASN A 112 13.40 15.46 1.09
C ASN A 112 11.89 15.35 0.88
N VAL A 113 11.23 14.28 1.33
CA VAL A 113 9.79 14.12 1.13
C VAL A 113 9.03 14.83 2.24
N SER A 114 8.26 15.86 1.88
CA SER A 114 7.35 16.52 2.82
C SER A 114 6.32 15.51 3.34
N ARG A 115 6.02 15.46 4.65
CA ARG A 115 4.99 14.56 5.26
C ARG A 115 3.70 14.34 4.44
N PRO A 116 3.04 15.35 3.84
CA PRO A 116 1.84 15.10 3.03
C PRO A 116 2.10 14.24 1.79
N GLN A 117 3.33 14.20 1.27
CA GLN A 117 3.70 13.37 0.12
C GLN A 117 3.91 11.90 0.50
N SER A 118 4.39 11.59 1.71
CA SER A 118 4.62 10.22 2.15
C SER A 118 3.29 9.47 2.38
N HIS A 119 2.26 10.13 2.92
CA HIS A 119 0.94 9.51 3.08
C HIS A 119 0.30 9.15 1.73
N ILE A 120 0.42 10.01 0.73
CA ILE A 120 -0.08 9.74 -0.63
C ILE A 120 0.67 8.55 -1.26
N GLN A 121 1.99 8.44 -1.05
CA GLN A 121 2.77 7.29 -1.51
C GLN A 121 2.29 5.99 -0.88
N ARG A 122 1.99 5.98 0.43
CA ARG A 122 1.40 4.81 1.11
C ARG A 122 0.08 4.39 0.47
N GLU A 123 -0.79 5.33 0.14
CA GLU A 123 -2.07 5.02 -0.51
C GLU A 123 -1.87 4.42 -1.91
N PHE A 124 -0.98 4.99 -2.72
CA PHE A 124 -0.64 4.39 -4.02
C PHE A 124 -0.07 2.97 -3.88
N ALA A 125 0.83 2.77 -2.92
CA ALA A 125 1.38 1.45 -2.62
C ALA A 125 0.29 0.45 -2.25
N ILE A 126 -0.64 0.82 -1.36
CA ILE A 126 -1.74 -0.06 -0.95
C ILE A 126 -2.65 -0.43 -2.12
N VAL A 127 -3.01 0.54 -2.96
CA VAL A 127 -3.87 0.28 -4.11
C VAL A 127 -3.19 -0.69 -5.07
N LEU A 128 -1.92 -0.44 -5.42
CA LEU A 128 -1.22 -1.24 -6.41
C LEU A 128 -0.81 -2.61 -5.87
N LEU A 129 -0.34 -2.71 -4.62
CA LEU A 129 -0.07 -4.00 -3.97
C LEU A 129 -1.33 -4.86 -3.91
N ASN A 130 -2.47 -4.30 -3.50
CA ASN A 130 -3.75 -5.02 -3.45
C ASN A 130 -4.18 -5.51 -4.85
N ALA A 131 -3.97 -4.72 -5.90
CA ALA A 131 -4.25 -5.15 -7.26
C ALA A 131 -3.33 -6.29 -7.73
N LEU A 132 -2.03 -6.20 -7.42
CA LEU A 132 -1.01 -7.19 -7.78
C LEU A 132 -1.26 -8.55 -7.13
N VAL A 133 -1.47 -8.60 -5.80
CA VAL A 133 -1.69 -9.86 -5.07
C VAL A 133 -2.99 -10.57 -5.46
N ARG A 134 -3.98 -9.82 -5.96
CA ARG A 134 -5.26 -10.37 -6.45
C ARG A 134 -5.16 -10.94 -7.85
N CYS A 135 -4.27 -10.40 -8.68
CA CYS A 135 -4.15 -10.76 -10.08
C CYS A 135 -3.34 -12.06 -10.26
N ASP A 136 -2.26 -12.22 -9.51
CA ASP A 136 -1.35 -13.36 -9.69
C ASP A 136 -0.87 -13.97 -8.36
N SER A 137 -0.92 -15.29 -8.30
CA SER A 137 -0.47 -16.09 -7.16
C SER A 137 1.04 -15.98 -6.93
N LEU A 138 1.85 -15.85 -7.99
CA LEU A 138 3.30 -15.66 -7.86
C LEU A 138 3.60 -14.27 -7.29
N ALA A 139 2.94 -13.22 -7.79
CA ALA A 139 3.02 -11.88 -7.22
C ALA A 139 2.65 -11.88 -5.72
N SER A 140 1.55 -12.53 -5.35
CA SER A 140 1.14 -12.70 -3.95
C SER A 140 2.21 -13.40 -3.10
N SER A 141 2.75 -14.51 -3.58
CA SER A 141 3.83 -15.25 -2.91
C SER A 141 5.08 -14.39 -2.75
N VAL A 142 5.55 -13.72 -3.80
CA VAL A 142 6.75 -12.88 -3.74
C VAL A 142 6.55 -11.73 -2.74
N ILE A 143 5.44 -11.00 -2.83
CA ILE A 143 5.10 -9.88 -1.93
C ILE A 143 5.06 -10.35 -0.47
N ALA A 144 4.46 -11.51 -0.18
CA ALA A 144 4.39 -12.05 1.18
C ALA A 144 5.78 -12.37 1.76
N HIS A 145 6.75 -12.72 0.92
CA HIS A 145 8.13 -13.02 1.32
C HIS A 145 9.03 -11.78 1.37
N ILE A 146 8.60 -10.62 0.86
CA ILE A 146 9.34 -9.37 1.05
C ILE A 146 9.39 -9.05 2.55
N PRO A 147 10.58 -8.78 3.11
CA PRO A 147 10.72 -8.47 4.52
C PRO A 147 9.75 -7.38 4.97
N TYR A 148 9.03 -7.65 6.07
CA TYR A 148 8.08 -6.75 6.72
C TYR A 148 6.85 -6.35 5.91
N ALA A 149 6.63 -6.82 4.68
CA ALA A 149 5.49 -6.40 3.85
C ALA A 149 4.14 -6.56 4.59
N ILE A 150 3.89 -7.72 5.19
CA ILE A 150 2.70 -7.98 6.01
C ILE A 150 2.63 -7.05 7.24
N SER A 151 3.76 -6.85 7.92
CA SER A 151 3.82 -5.94 9.08
C SER A 151 3.53 -4.50 8.70
N LEU A 152 4.00 -4.04 7.54
CA LEU A 152 3.80 -2.66 7.07
C LEU A 152 2.35 -2.41 6.64
N LEU A 153 1.69 -3.42 6.05
CA LEU A 153 0.24 -3.38 5.80
C LEU A 153 -0.56 -3.29 7.10
N LEU A 154 -0.14 -4.02 8.15
CA LEU A 154 -0.77 -3.94 9.47
C LEU A 154 -0.50 -2.58 10.15
N ASN A 155 0.73 -2.07 10.07
CA ASN A 155 1.08 -0.75 10.59
C ASN A 155 0.18 0.34 9.99
N PHE A 156 -0.20 0.23 8.71
CA PHE A 156 -1.13 1.18 8.10
C PHE A 156 -2.51 1.20 8.79
N LEU A 157 -3.03 0.04 9.17
CA LEU A 157 -4.29 -0.07 9.90
C LEU A 157 -4.14 0.41 11.35
N GLU A 158 -3.03 0.05 12.00
CA GLU A 158 -2.72 0.43 13.38
C GLU A 158 -2.48 1.94 13.52
N ASP A 159 -1.82 2.57 12.55
CA ASP A 159 -1.62 4.03 12.51
C ASP A 159 -2.97 4.76 12.51
N TYR A 160 -3.93 4.26 11.74
CA TYR A 160 -5.29 4.80 11.72
C TYR A 160 -6.00 4.59 13.06
N GLU A 161 -5.93 3.39 13.63
CA GLU A 161 -6.52 3.11 14.95
C GLU A 161 -5.93 4.02 16.02
N MET A 162 -4.60 4.10 16.10
CA MET A 162 -3.88 4.93 17.06
C MET A 162 -4.31 6.39 16.95
N LYS A 163 -4.33 6.93 15.73
CA LYS A 163 -4.70 8.32 15.49
C LYS A 163 -6.16 8.61 15.80
N THR A 164 -7.05 7.68 15.48
CA THR A 164 -8.48 7.81 15.79
C THR A 164 -8.71 7.77 17.30
N ASN A 165 -8.01 6.89 18.03
CA ASN A 165 -8.04 6.85 19.49
C ASN A 165 -7.52 8.16 20.12
N GLU A 166 -6.44 8.75 19.59
CA GLU A 166 -5.96 10.07 20.03
C GLU A 166 -7.02 11.16 19.87
N LEU A 167 -7.73 11.18 18.74
CA LEU A 167 -8.84 12.12 18.51
C LEU A 167 -10.00 11.87 19.46
N MET A 168 -10.33 10.60 19.75
CA MET A 168 -11.39 10.26 20.71
C MET A 168 -11.06 10.76 22.11
N VAL A 169 -9.82 10.58 22.57
CA VAL A 169 -9.37 11.05 23.89
C VAL A 169 -9.37 12.59 23.94
N ARG A 170 -8.96 13.25 22.85
CA ARG A 170 -8.77 14.70 22.82
C ARG A 170 -10.06 15.50 22.60
N TYR A 171 -10.95 15.02 21.73
CA TYR A 171 -12.14 15.76 21.28
C TYR A 171 -13.46 15.03 21.58
N GLY A 172 -13.39 13.79 22.09
CA GLY A 172 -14.56 12.97 22.40
C GLY A 172 -15.09 12.16 21.21
N PRO A 173 -15.95 11.16 21.48
CA PRO A 173 -16.46 10.24 20.46
C PRO A 173 -17.37 10.91 19.43
N ASP A 174 -18.18 11.91 19.83
CA ASP A 174 -19.09 12.62 18.91
C ASP A 174 -18.33 13.35 17.79
N TYR A 175 -17.17 13.94 18.12
CA TYR A 175 -16.31 14.58 17.13
C TYR A 175 -15.83 13.59 16.08
N VAL A 176 -15.34 12.42 16.50
CA VAL A 176 -14.82 11.38 15.61
C VAL A 176 -15.92 10.79 14.74
N ILE A 177 -17.10 10.52 15.32
CA ILE A 177 -18.26 10.05 14.56
C ILE A 177 -18.63 11.07 13.48
N ARG A 178 -18.75 12.35 13.83
CA ARG A 178 -19.04 13.41 12.85
C ARG A 178 -17.96 13.54 11.79
N LEU A 179 -16.69 13.42 12.16
CA LEU A 179 -15.57 13.51 11.24
C LEU A 179 -15.60 12.38 10.21
N THR A 180 -15.86 11.15 10.65
CA THR A 180 -15.73 9.93 9.83
C THR A 180 -17.00 9.54 9.08
N THR A 181 -18.19 9.94 9.54
CA THR A 181 -19.47 9.49 8.96
C THR A 181 -20.18 10.55 8.11
N GLN A 182 -19.89 11.84 8.30
CA GLN A 182 -20.56 12.90 7.54
C GLN A 182 -19.89 13.09 6.17
N PRO A 183 -20.64 12.98 5.04
CA PRO A 183 -20.06 13.15 3.71
C PRO A 183 -19.41 14.51 3.47
N SER A 184 -19.87 15.56 4.16
CA SER A 184 -19.27 16.89 4.09
C SER A 184 -17.86 16.97 4.66
N ASN A 185 -17.46 16.00 5.51
CA ASN A 185 -16.20 16.03 6.23
C ASN A 185 -15.13 15.11 5.61
N ILE A 186 -15.40 14.43 4.50
CA ILE A 186 -14.48 13.44 3.90
C ILE A 186 -13.07 14.02 3.71
N GLN A 187 -12.96 15.19 3.08
CA GLN A 187 -11.67 15.86 2.83
C GLN A 187 -10.96 16.26 4.13
N HIS A 188 -11.72 16.70 5.13
CA HIS A 188 -11.18 17.08 6.43
C HIS A 188 -10.72 15.85 7.23
N ALA A 189 -11.47 14.75 7.17
CA ALA A 189 -11.11 13.48 7.75
C ALA A 189 -9.82 12.94 7.13
N GLU A 190 -9.69 13.00 5.81
CA GLU A 190 -8.48 12.59 5.09
C GLU A 190 -7.25 13.42 5.49
N GLN A 191 -7.40 14.74 5.63
CA GLN A 191 -6.31 15.60 6.09
C GLN A 191 -5.87 15.33 7.53
N ILE A 192 -6.81 14.92 8.39
CA ILE A 192 -6.50 14.62 9.79
C ILE A 192 -6.00 13.19 9.94
N LEU A 193 -6.70 12.19 9.42
CA LEU A 193 -6.40 10.77 9.58
C LEU A 193 -5.31 10.30 8.61
N PHE A 194 -4.95 11.12 7.63
CA PHE A 194 -4.00 10.84 6.55
C PHE A 194 -4.34 9.61 5.70
N THR A 195 -5.58 9.14 5.79
CA THR A 195 -6.13 8.13 4.92
C THR A 195 -7.66 8.09 4.97
N THR A 196 -8.26 7.19 4.20
CA THR A 196 -9.70 7.00 4.06
C THR A 196 -10.12 5.57 4.42
N GLY A 197 -11.40 5.38 4.75
CA GLY A 197 -11.95 4.05 5.03
C GLY A 197 -11.80 3.07 3.86
N ASP A 198 -11.85 3.56 2.62
CA ASP A 198 -11.62 2.74 1.43
C ASP A 198 -10.18 2.21 1.35
N MET A 199 -9.20 3.02 1.76
CA MET A 199 -7.81 2.58 1.82
C MET A 199 -7.56 1.55 2.92
N LEU A 200 -8.19 1.71 4.10
CA LEU A 200 -8.16 0.68 5.15
C LEU A 200 -8.74 -0.64 4.66
N LYS A 201 -9.89 -0.59 3.97
CA LYS A 201 -10.52 -1.78 3.38
C LYS A 201 -9.60 -2.43 2.35
N ARG A 202 -8.90 -1.66 1.51
CA ARG A 202 -7.91 -2.18 0.55
C ARG A 202 -6.72 -2.82 1.24
N ALA A 203 -6.17 -2.23 2.31
CA ALA A 203 -5.08 -2.83 3.07
C ALA A 203 -5.50 -4.17 3.70
N ALA A 204 -6.68 -4.23 4.34
CA ALA A 204 -7.23 -5.47 4.88
C ALA A 204 -7.52 -6.52 3.78
N THR A 205 -8.03 -6.09 2.62
CA THR A 205 -8.28 -6.97 1.47
C THR A 205 -6.97 -7.49 0.85
N CYS A 206 -5.91 -6.69 0.89
CA CYS A 206 -4.57 -7.11 0.47
C CYS A 206 -4.09 -8.26 1.37
N LEU A 207 -4.20 -8.12 2.69
CA LEU A 207 -3.91 -9.20 3.66
C LEU A 207 -4.76 -10.45 3.39
N LEU A 208 -6.05 -10.29 3.12
CA LEU A 208 -6.95 -11.39 2.78
C LEU A 208 -6.54 -12.10 1.48
N SER A 209 -6.12 -11.35 0.48
CA SER A 209 -5.65 -11.88 -0.80
C SER A 209 -4.29 -12.55 -0.68
N ILE A 210 -3.45 -12.13 0.27
CA ILE A 210 -2.18 -12.79 0.56
C ILE A 210 -2.44 -14.14 1.25
N VAL A 211 -3.28 -14.16 2.30
CA VAL A 211 -3.54 -15.36 3.12
C VAL A 211 -4.40 -16.41 2.41
N SER A 212 -5.14 -16.04 1.37
CA SER A 212 -5.97 -16.99 0.60
C SER A 212 -5.14 -18.05 -0.13
N TYR A 213 -3.85 -17.83 -0.33
CA TYR A 213 -2.90 -18.80 -0.88
C TYR A 213 -2.23 -19.59 0.25
N SER A 214 -2.31 -20.93 0.18
CA SER A 214 -1.83 -21.85 1.23
C SER A 214 -0.39 -21.60 1.68
N ASP A 215 0.48 -21.23 0.74
CA ASP A 215 1.92 -21.07 0.98
C ASP A 215 2.23 -19.86 1.88
N ASN A 216 1.34 -18.86 1.87
CA ASN A 216 1.51 -17.62 2.60
C ASN A 216 0.92 -17.67 4.02
N ILE A 217 0.09 -18.67 4.34
CA ILE A 217 -0.66 -18.71 5.60
C ILE A 217 0.27 -18.67 6.81
N LYS A 218 1.38 -19.41 6.78
CA LYS A 218 2.38 -19.44 7.87
C LYS A 218 3.07 -18.09 8.07
N LEU A 219 3.14 -17.24 7.04
CA LEU A 219 3.73 -15.91 7.12
C LEU A 219 2.76 -14.93 7.78
N VAL A 220 1.49 -14.95 7.37
CA VAL A 220 0.44 -14.07 7.92
C VAL A 220 0.10 -14.45 9.37
N LYS A 221 0.05 -15.75 9.69
CA LYS A 221 -0.26 -16.26 11.03
C LYS A 221 0.68 -15.75 12.12
N ARG A 222 1.92 -15.36 11.79
CA ARG A 222 2.86 -14.74 12.75
C ARG A 222 2.33 -13.44 13.36
N TYR A 223 1.34 -12.83 12.72
CA TYR A 223 0.73 -11.57 13.12
C TYR A 223 -0.71 -11.75 13.63
N GLU A 224 -1.13 -12.98 13.97
CA GLU A 224 -2.49 -13.32 14.40
C GLU A 224 -2.99 -12.41 15.54
N ASP A 225 -2.18 -12.20 16.58
CA ASP A 225 -2.54 -11.33 17.72
C ASP A 225 -2.82 -9.87 17.29
N ARG A 226 -2.04 -9.34 16.34
CA ARG A 226 -2.22 -7.97 15.83
C ARG A 226 -3.49 -7.86 14.99
N ILE A 227 -3.75 -8.85 14.14
CA ILE A 227 -4.96 -8.92 13.32
C ILE A 227 -6.20 -9.05 14.23
N LEU A 228 -6.12 -9.86 15.29
CA LEU A 228 -7.18 -10.02 16.27
C LEU A 228 -7.49 -8.69 16.97
N ASN A 229 -6.47 -8.00 17.48
CA ASN A 229 -6.65 -6.70 18.13
C ASN A 229 -7.38 -5.70 17.21
N LEU A 230 -6.90 -5.55 15.98
CA LEU A 230 -7.53 -4.69 14.98
C LEU A 230 -8.97 -5.11 14.65
N SER A 231 -9.25 -6.41 14.55
CA SER A 231 -10.60 -6.92 14.24
C SER A 231 -11.63 -6.63 15.34
N THR A 232 -11.15 -6.52 16.59
CA THR A 232 -11.97 -6.20 17.77
C THR A 232 -12.00 -4.70 18.09
N SER A 233 -11.31 -3.88 17.30
CA SER A 233 -11.21 -2.45 17.51
C SER A 233 -12.57 -1.76 17.38
N HIS A 234 -12.83 -0.79 18.26
CA HIS A 234 -14.05 0.00 18.27
C HIS A 234 -14.00 1.21 17.32
N VAL A 235 -12.80 1.56 16.82
CA VAL A 235 -12.60 2.69 15.90
C VAL A 235 -12.44 2.25 14.44
N ILE A 236 -12.10 0.98 14.21
CA ILE A 236 -12.03 0.41 12.87
C ILE A 236 -13.46 0.17 12.36
N ASP A 237 -13.72 0.56 11.11
CA ASP A 237 -15.02 0.32 10.47
C ASP A 237 -15.36 -1.17 10.46
N SER A 238 -16.64 -1.47 10.72
CA SER A 238 -17.15 -2.83 10.80
C SER A 238 -16.89 -3.68 9.55
N ASN A 239 -16.83 -3.09 8.35
CA ASN A 239 -16.52 -3.83 7.14
C ASN A 239 -15.04 -4.22 7.08
N VAL A 240 -14.14 -3.35 7.56
CA VAL A 240 -12.71 -3.64 7.67
C VAL A 240 -12.48 -4.72 8.73
N GLY A 241 -13.12 -4.61 9.90
CA GLY A 241 -13.07 -5.62 10.95
C GLY A 241 -13.56 -7.00 10.50
N ARG A 242 -14.60 -7.04 9.65
CA ARG A 242 -15.06 -8.29 9.03
C ARG A 242 -14.02 -8.91 8.09
N VAL A 243 -13.36 -8.12 7.24
CA VAL A 243 -12.29 -8.62 6.36
C VAL A 243 -11.12 -9.18 7.17
N LEU A 244 -10.72 -8.51 8.26
CA LEU A 244 -9.69 -9.03 9.17
C LEU A 244 -10.11 -10.31 9.87
N THR A 245 -11.40 -10.44 10.22
CA THR A 245 -11.95 -11.70 10.75
C THR A 245 -11.84 -12.83 9.73
N ASP A 246 -12.10 -12.55 8.45
CA ASP A 246 -11.92 -13.53 7.38
C ASP A 246 -10.44 -13.94 7.25
N VAL A 247 -9.49 -13.01 7.41
CA VAL A 247 -8.04 -13.33 7.46
C VAL A 247 -7.71 -14.33 8.58
N LEU A 248 -8.24 -14.09 9.79
CA LEU A 248 -8.07 -15.01 10.93
C LEU A 248 -8.69 -16.38 10.65
N HIS A 249 -9.83 -16.42 9.97
CA HIS A 249 -10.46 -17.67 9.57
C HIS A 249 -9.54 -18.51 8.66
N TYR A 250 -8.92 -17.91 7.64
CA TYR A 250 -7.92 -18.61 6.81
C TYR A 250 -6.73 -19.14 7.61
N CYS A 251 -6.23 -18.35 8.58
CA CYS A 251 -5.15 -18.77 9.48
C CYS A 251 -5.54 -19.97 10.37
N SER A 252 -6.81 -20.05 10.78
CA SER A 252 -7.33 -21.12 11.63
C SER A 252 -7.55 -22.45 10.90
N LEU A 253 -7.93 -22.41 9.62
CA LEU A 253 -8.28 -23.60 8.83
C LEU A 253 -7.07 -24.48 8.51
N HIS A 254 -5.88 -23.91 8.36
CA HIS A 254 -4.68 -24.62 7.92
C HIS A 254 -3.73 -24.94 9.09
N ASN A 255 -4.30 -25.36 10.21
CA ASN A 255 -3.60 -25.74 11.45
C ASN A 255 -2.82 -27.07 11.39
N SER A 256 -2.50 -27.57 10.20
CA SER A 256 -1.81 -28.85 9.95
C SER A 256 -0.43 -28.66 9.36
#